data_AF-A0A1X2G373-F1
#
_entry.id   AF-A0A1X2G373-F1
#
_cell.length_a   1.000
_cell.length_b   1.000
_cell.length_c   1.000
_cell.angle_alpha   90.00
_cell.angle_beta   90.00
_cell.angle_gamma   90.00
#
_symmetry.space_group_name_H-M   'P 1'
#
loop_
_entity.id
_entity.type
_entity.pdbx_description
1 polymer ?
#
loop_
_entity_poly.entity_id
_entity_poly.type
_entity_poly.pdbx_seq_one_letter_code
_entity_poly.pdbx_strand_id
1 'polypeptide(L)'
;MYNGIGLSTPRGSGTNGYVVRNLSHVKTMSKKIQENQDGKQYKSRPPNKDITQHDLKRKIEVECMELQLKLEEEGLSQEEIDLKVDAMRQAKLKTLDEAKPRDAKSLQEHETHLIQEAKKLENQKLARAFRIKENHVEGAAFDRDLQRQRREKRRIERDDELRRQQPRQRRNTRD
;
A
#
# COMPACT_ATOMS: atom_id res chain seq x y z
N MET A 1 24.58 44.63 -29.56
CA MET A 1 24.29 43.26 -29.06
C MET A 1 22.96 43.27 -28.34
N TYR A 2 22.07 42.33 -28.64
CA TYR A 2 20.76 42.19 -27.98
C TYR A 2 20.78 40.92 -27.13
N ASN A 3 20.45 41.02 -25.83
CA ASN A 3 20.48 39.91 -24.87
C ASN A 3 21.82 39.13 -24.79
N GLY A 4 22.95 39.77 -25.10
CA GLY A 4 24.27 39.11 -25.14
C GLY A 4 24.48 38.12 -26.28
N ILE A 5 23.60 38.13 -27.30
CA ILE A 5 23.63 37.21 -28.44
C ILE A 5 23.89 38.01 -29.73
N GLY A 6 24.70 37.45 -30.64
CA GLY A 6 25.03 38.04 -31.95
C GLY A 6 26.34 38.83 -31.99
N LEU A 7 26.56 39.54 -33.11
CA LEU A 7 27.74 40.38 -33.32
C LEU A 7 27.54 41.79 -32.73
N SER A 8 28.64 42.44 -32.33
CA SER A 8 28.62 43.85 -31.91
C SER A 8 28.35 44.78 -33.10
N THR A 9 29.04 44.52 -34.21
CA THR A 9 28.87 45.21 -35.49
C THR A 9 28.95 44.21 -36.65
N PRO A 10 28.10 44.31 -37.70
CA PRO A 10 28.18 43.46 -38.89
C PRO A 10 29.32 43.85 -39.85
N ARG A 11 29.94 45.02 -39.67
CA ARG A 11 31.07 45.47 -40.49
C ARG A 11 32.27 44.55 -40.25
N GLY A 12 32.83 44.00 -41.33
CA GLY A 12 33.98 43.08 -41.29
C GLY A 12 33.62 41.61 -41.09
N SER A 13 32.36 41.24 -40.81
CA SER A 13 31.95 39.84 -40.71
C SER A 13 31.59 39.19 -42.05
N GLY A 14 31.51 39.98 -43.13
CA GLY A 14 31.11 39.51 -44.46
C GLY A 14 29.65 39.06 -44.56
N THR A 15 28.82 39.40 -43.56
CA THR A 15 27.40 39.01 -43.48
C THR A 15 26.53 40.18 -43.04
N ASN A 16 25.22 40.08 -43.24
CA ASN A 16 24.26 41.13 -42.87
C ASN A 16 24.02 41.25 -41.34
N GLY A 17 24.66 40.41 -40.52
CA GLY A 17 24.49 40.40 -39.06
C GLY A 17 23.14 39.88 -38.57
N TYR A 18 22.38 39.18 -39.42
CA TYR A 18 21.07 38.64 -39.07
C TYR A 18 21.19 37.41 -38.14
N VAL A 19 20.53 37.46 -36.98
CA VAL A 19 20.60 36.41 -35.94
C VAL A 19 19.24 35.76 -35.79
N VAL A 20 19.18 34.44 -35.93
CA VAL A 20 17.94 33.64 -35.77
C VAL A 20 18.04 32.78 -34.52
N ARG A 21 16.91 32.64 -33.80
CA ARG A 21 16.83 31.72 -32.66
C ARG A 21 16.95 30.27 -33.16
N ASN A 22 17.69 29.43 -32.43
CA ASN A 22 17.73 28.00 -32.72
C ASN A 22 16.37 27.36 -32.34
N LEU A 23 15.63 26.85 -33.33
CA LEU A 23 14.32 26.20 -33.13
C LEU A 23 14.43 24.83 -32.47
N SER A 24 15.59 24.17 -32.61
CA SER A 24 15.85 22.84 -32.08
C SER A 24 16.44 22.85 -30.66
N HIS A 25 16.68 24.03 -30.09
CA HIS A 25 17.25 24.13 -28.75
C HIS A 25 16.19 23.79 -27.68
N VAL A 26 16.36 22.64 -27.01
CA VAL A 26 15.52 22.23 -25.88
C VAL A 26 16.06 22.85 -24.60
N LYS A 27 15.30 23.78 -24.02
CA LYS A 27 15.64 24.39 -22.72
C LYS A 27 15.67 23.30 -21.64
N THR A 28 16.81 23.11 -20.99
CA THR A 28 16.89 22.26 -19.80
C THR A 28 16.08 22.94 -18.70
N MET A 29 14.89 22.41 -18.41
CA MET A 29 14.17 22.79 -17.21
C MET A 29 15.04 22.33 -16.05
N SER A 30 15.63 23.27 -15.30
CA SER A 30 16.13 22.93 -13.97
C SER A 30 14.91 22.47 -13.21
N LYS A 31 14.74 21.16 -13.06
CA LYS A 31 13.77 20.62 -12.12
C LYS A 31 14.28 21.09 -10.76
N LYS A 32 13.80 22.26 -10.30
CA LYS A 32 13.63 22.48 -8.88
C LYS A 32 12.71 21.34 -8.48
N ILE A 33 13.30 20.24 -8.03
CA ILE A 33 12.58 19.23 -7.26
C ILE A 33 12.04 20.08 -6.12
N GLN A 34 10.78 20.47 -6.23
CA GLN A 34 10.05 20.93 -5.07
C GLN A 34 10.05 19.70 -4.20
N GLU A 35 11.00 19.62 -3.26
CA GLU A 35 10.85 18.73 -2.12
C GLU A 35 9.43 19.01 -1.65
N ASN A 36 8.54 18.03 -1.78
CA ASN A 36 7.18 18.15 -1.31
C ASN A 36 7.28 18.40 0.20
N GLN A 37 7.34 19.68 0.59
CA GLN A 37 7.39 20.12 1.98
C GLN A 37 6.07 19.75 2.68
N ASP A 38 5.02 19.55 1.90
CA ASP A 38 3.83 18.84 2.30
C ASP A 38 4.15 17.34 2.35
N GLY A 39 4.62 16.86 3.51
CA GLY A 39 4.80 15.44 3.83
C GLY A 39 3.49 14.63 3.83
N LYS A 40 2.62 14.80 2.83
CA LYS A 40 1.42 14.03 2.60
C LYS A 40 1.84 12.61 2.24
N GLN A 41 1.93 11.78 3.27
CA GLN A 41 2.05 10.34 3.14
C GLN A 41 0.92 9.84 2.22
N TYR A 42 1.28 9.06 1.21
CA TYR A 42 0.30 8.39 0.37
C TYR A 42 -0.48 7.39 1.25
N LYS A 43 -1.71 7.76 1.64
CA LYS A 43 -2.57 6.88 2.43
C LYS A 43 -3.24 5.88 1.49
N SER A 44 -2.83 4.62 1.58
CA SER A 44 -3.57 3.52 0.94
C SER A 44 -4.97 3.45 1.53
N ARG A 45 -5.99 3.46 0.67
CA ARG A 45 -7.40 3.33 1.10
C ARG A 45 -7.65 1.89 1.56
N PRO A 46 -8.26 1.68 2.75
CA PRO A 46 -8.60 0.32 3.17
C PRO A 46 -9.68 -0.27 2.26
N PRO A 47 -9.74 -1.61 2.12
CA PRO A 47 -10.83 -2.26 1.41
C PRO A 47 -12.17 -1.97 2.11
N ASN A 48 -13.23 -1.76 1.31
CA ASN A 48 -14.56 -1.52 1.84
C ASN A 48 -15.25 -2.85 2.19
N LYS A 49 -15.62 -3.02 3.46
CA LYS A 49 -16.25 -4.24 3.96
C LYS A 49 -17.60 -4.50 3.31
N ASP A 50 -18.37 -3.46 2.98
CA ASP A 50 -19.70 -3.61 2.39
C ASP A 50 -19.60 -4.25 1.00
N ILE A 51 -18.57 -3.89 0.23
CA ILE A 51 -18.33 -4.45 -1.10
C ILE A 51 -17.88 -5.91 -0.98
N THR A 52 -16.96 -6.22 -0.05
CA THR A 52 -16.55 -7.60 0.22
C THR A 52 -17.74 -8.47 0.63
N GLN A 53 -18.60 -8.00 1.54
CA GLN A 53 -19.78 -8.73 1.97
C GLN A 53 -20.80 -8.92 0.84
N HIS A 54 -20.98 -7.92 -0.01
CA HIS A 54 -21.83 -8.01 -1.17
C HIS A 54 -21.32 -9.09 -2.16
N ASP A 55 -20.02 -9.11 -2.44
CA ASP A 55 -19.43 -10.12 -3.32
C ASP A 55 -19.58 -11.54 -2.75
N LEU A 56 -19.44 -11.72 -1.44
CA LEU A 56 -19.67 -13.00 -0.77
C LEU A 56 -21.14 -13.44 -0.86
N LYS A 57 -22.09 -12.54 -0.59
CA LYS A 57 -23.53 -12.85 -0.73
C LYS A 57 -23.90 -13.17 -2.17
N ARG A 58 -23.37 -12.42 -3.14
CA ARG A 58 -23.57 -12.69 -4.56
C ARG A 58 -23.10 -14.09 -4.94
N LYS A 59 -21.95 -14.55 -4.42
CA LYS A 59 -21.46 -15.91 -4.66
C LYS A 59 -22.42 -16.97 -4.13
N ILE A 60 -23.01 -16.75 -2.95
CA ILE A 60 -24.01 -17.67 -2.39
C ILE A 60 -25.23 -17.75 -3.30
N GLU A 61 -25.75 -16.61 -3.77
CA GLU A 61 -26.92 -16.61 -4.66
C GLU A 61 -26.63 -17.28 -6.01
N VAL A 62 -25.42 -17.10 -6.55
CA VAL A 62 -24.99 -17.83 -7.76
C VAL A 62 -25.00 -19.34 -7.52
N GLU A 63 -24.44 -19.81 -6.39
CA GLU A 63 -24.47 -21.23 -6.04
C GLU A 63 -25.90 -21.75 -5.82
N CYS A 64 -26.78 -20.95 -5.20
CA CYS A 64 -28.20 -21.28 -5.05
C CYS A 64 -28.89 -21.44 -6.41
N MET A 65 -28.61 -20.55 -7.36
CA MET A 65 -29.14 -20.63 -8.73
C MET A 65 -28.59 -21.85 -9.48
N GLU A 66 -27.30 -22.16 -9.34
CA GLU A 66 -26.71 -23.38 -9.91
C GLU A 66 -27.34 -24.66 -9.33
N LEU A 67 -27.65 -24.68 -8.02
CA LEU A 67 -28.34 -25.80 -7.38
C LEU A 67 -29.76 -25.94 -7.92
N GLN A 68 -30.48 -24.83 -8.06
CA GLN A 68 -31.83 -24.82 -8.61
C GLN A 68 -31.84 -25.45 -10.02
N LEU A 69 -30.97 -24.99 -10.92
CA LEU A 69 -30.85 -25.54 -12.28
C LEU A 69 -30.60 -27.06 -12.28
N LYS A 70 -29.73 -27.55 -11.39
CA LYS A 70 -29.45 -29.00 -11.28
C LYS A 70 -30.67 -29.79 -10.84
N LEU A 71 -31.42 -29.29 -9.86
CA LEU A 71 -32.62 -29.99 -9.37
C LEU A 71 -33.78 -29.94 -10.37
N GLU A 72 -33.87 -28.87 -11.17
CA GLU A 72 -34.79 -28.78 -12.32
C GLU A 72 -34.43 -29.79 -13.42
N GLU A 73 -33.14 -29.94 -13.75
CA GLU A 73 -32.66 -30.96 -14.71
C GLU A 73 -32.93 -32.40 -14.21
N GLU A 74 -32.85 -32.63 -12.90
CA GLU A 74 -33.20 -33.90 -12.25
C GLU A 74 -34.73 -34.16 -12.22
N GLY A 75 -35.56 -33.17 -12.57
CA GLY A 75 -37.02 -33.30 -12.66
C GLY A 75 -37.74 -33.27 -11.31
N LEU A 76 -37.16 -32.65 -10.28
CA LEU A 76 -37.81 -32.50 -8.98
C LEU A 76 -39.00 -31.52 -9.05
N SER A 77 -39.90 -31.64 -8.07
CA SER A 77 -41.01 -30.69 -7.94
C SER A 77 -40.53 -29.32 -7.44
N GLN A 78 -41.22 -28.25 -7.84
CA GLN A 78 -40.86 -26.88 -7.47
C GLN A 78 -40.76 -26.69 -5.94
N GLU A 79 -41.68 -27.29 -5.19
CA GLU A 79 -41.71 -27.19 -3.72
C GLU A 79 -40.47 -27.82 -3.08
N GLU A 80 -40.02 -28.97 -3.58
CA GLU A 80 -38.80 -29.65 -3.10
C GLU A 80 -37.53 -28.88 -3.48
N ILE A 81 -37.52 -28.25 -4.66
CA ILE A 81 -36.42 -27.40 -5.12
C ILE A 81 -36.26 -26.21 -4.18
N ASP A 82 -37.35 -25.47 -3.93
CA ASP A 82 -37.34 -24.27 -3.09
C ASP A 82 -36.87 -24.59 -1.67
N LEU A 83 -37.36 -25.69 -1.07
CA LEU A 83 -36.94 -26.15 0.26
C LEU A 83 -35.44 -26.46 0.32
N LYS A 84 -34.90 -27.16 -0.68
CA LYS A 84 -33.46 -27.50 -0.73
C LYS A 84 -32.59 -26.27 -0.95
N VAL A 85 -32.99 -25.38 -1.84
CA VAL A 85 -32.26 -24.13 -2.13
C VAL A 85 -32.27 -23.21 -0.92
N ASP A 86 -33.41 -23.06 -0.23
CA ASP A 86 -33.53 -22.26 0.99
C ASP A 86 -32.69 -22.81 2.14
N ALA A 87 -32.70 -24.14 2.34
CA ALA A 87 -31.84 -24.79 3.32
C ALA A 87 -30.36 -24.52 3.04
N MET A 88 -29.95 -24.60 1.76
CA MET A 88 -28.57 -24.32 1.34
C MET A 88 -28.20 -22.84 1.53
N ARG A 89 -29.09 -21.92 1.17
CA ARG A 89 -28.91 -20.47 1.37
C ARG A 89 -28.70 -20.14 2.84
N GLN A 90 -29.56 -20.65 3.72
CA GLN A 90 -29.46 -20.43 5.17
C GLN A 90 -28.18 -21.04 5.76
N ALA A 91 -27.78 -22.23 5.30
CA ALA A 91 -26.55 -22.88 5.76
C ALA A 91 -25.31 -22.05 5.40
N LYS A 92 -25.23 -21.56 4.16
CA LYS A 92 -24.09 -20.73 3.70
C LYS A 92 -24.07 -19.34 4.30
N LEU A 93 -25.23 -18.73 4.54
CA LEU A 93 -25.29 -17.43 5.22
C LEU A 93 -24.78 -17.51 6.67
N LYS A 94 -25.02 -18.63 7.37
CA LYS A 94 -24.50 -18.84 8.74
C LYS A 94 -22.98 -18.99 8.78
N THR A 95 -22.37 -19.56 7.75
CA THR A 95 -20.91 -19.77 7.67
C THR A 95 -20.15 -18.63 7.00
N LEU A 96 -20.86 -17.61 6.48
CA LEU A 96 -20.27 -16.49 5.75
C LEU A 96 -19.25 -15.71 6.58
N ASP A 97 -19.58 -15.42 7.84
CA ASP A 97 -18.72 -14.63 8.73
C ASP A 97 -17.45 -15.39 9.17
N GLU A 98 -17.46 -16.73 9.08
CA GLU A 98 -16.33 -17.59 9.41
C GLU A 98 -15.38 -17.82 8.22
N ALA A 99 -15.74 -17.32 7.04
CA ALA A 99 -14.98 -17.54 5.83
C ALA A 99 -13.58 -16.90 5.93
N LYS A 100 -12.54 -17.72 5.75
CA LYS A 100 -11.15 -17.24 5.71
C LYS A 100 -10.91 -16.42 4.44
N PRO A 101 -10.09 -15.35 4.52
CA PRO A 101 -9.67 -14.61 3.34
C PRO A 101 -8.94 -15.54 2.37
N ARG A 102 -9.27 -15.41 1.08
CA ARG A 102 -8.67 -16.21 0.00
C ARG A 102 -7.30 -15.66 -0.38
N ASP A 103 -6.47 -16.50 -0.99
CA ASP A 103 -5.17 -16.08 -1.51
C ASP A 103 -5.34 -15.10 -2.68
N ALA A 104 -4.53 -14.04 -2.72
CA ALA A 104 -4.64 -12.98 -3.73
C ALA A 104 -4.49 -13.50 -5.18
N LYS A 105 -3.77 -14.61 -5.37
CA LYS A 105 -3.54 -15.25 -6.67
C LYS A 105 -4.75 -16.05 -7.18
N SER A 106 -5.66 -16.44 -6.28
CA SER A 106 -6.86 -17.20 -6.62
C SER A 106 -8.04 -16.31 -7.03
N LEU A 107 -7.94 -15.01 -6.73
CA LEU A 107 -8.99 -14.03 -6.98
C LEU A 107 -8.91 -13.52 -8.41
N GLN A 108 -10.06 -13.13 -8.94
CA GLN A 108 -10.15 -12.57 -10.29
C GLN A 108 -9.77 -11.09 -10.27
N GLU A 109 -9.30 -10.55 -11.40
CA GLU A 109 -8.82 -9.16 -11.49
C GLU A 109 -9.88 -8.11 -11.07
N HIS A 110 -11.16 -8.42 -11.28
CA HIS A 110 -12.28 -7.54 -10.93
C HIS A 110 -12.61 -7.53 -9.42
N GLU A 111 -12.10 -8.49 -8.63
CA GLU A 111 -12.34 -8.61 -7.19
C GLU A 111 -11.38 -7.71 -6.39
N THR A 112 -11.34 -6.42 -6.72
CA THR A 112 -10.30 -5.49 -6.25
C THR A 112 -10.23 -5.37 -4.73
N HIS A 113 -11.37 -5.38 -4.04
CA HIS A 113 -11.43 -5.25 -2.59
C HIS A 113 -10.97 -6.52 -1.87
N LEU A 114 -11.35 -7.69 -2.37
CA LEU A 114 -10.86 -8.99 -1.89
C LEU A 114 -9.35 -9.11 -2.10
N ILE A 115 -8.84 -8.68 -3.27
CA ILE A 115 -7.40 -8.67 -3.55
C ILE A 115 -6.66 -7.74 -2.58
N GLN A 116 -7.21 -6.56 -2.30
CA GLN A 116 -6.61 -5.63 -1.34
C GLN A 116 -6.58 -6.20 0.08
N GLU A 117 -7.66 -6.87 0.51
CA GLU A 117 -7.72 -7.54 1.81
C GLU A 117 -6.70 -8.67 1.92
N ALA A 118 -6.61 -9.54 0.90
CA ALA A 118 -5.62 -10.61 0.83
C ALA A 118 -4.18 -10.05 0.86
N LYS A 119 -3.87 -9.03 0.05
CA LYS A 119 -2.55 -8.37 0.04
C LYS A 119 -2.24 -7.69 1.36
N LYS A 120 -3.23 -7.11 2.05
CA LYS A 120 -3.03 -6.53 3.39
C LYS A 120 -2.59 -7.60 4.39
N LEU A 121 -3.22 -8.78 4.37
CA LEU A 121 -2.83 -9.91 5.19
C LEU A 121 -1.42 -10.43 4.84
N GLU A 122 -1.11 -10.58 3.55
CA GLU A 122 0.22 -10.98 3.08
C GLU A 122 1.30 -9.98 3.51
N ASN A 123 1.04 -8.68 3.35
CA ASN A 123 1.95 -7.62 3.78
C ASN A 123 2.17 -7.62 5.30
N GLN A 124 1.12 -7.89 6.10
CA GLN A 124 1.27 -8.03 7.55
C GLN A 124 2.12 -9.25 7.92
N LYS A 125 1.92 -10.38 7.25
CA LYS A 125 2.73 -11.59 7.44
C LYS A 125 4.20 -11.32 7.09
N LEU A 126 4.44 -10.64 5.98
CA LEU A 126 5.77 -10.23 5.53
C LEU A 126 6.43 -9.24 6.51
N ALA A 127 5.69 -8.23 6.98
CA ALA A 127 6.19 -7.27 7.97
C ALA A 127 6.62 -7.95 9.27
N ARG A 128 5.84 -8.93 9.74
CA ARG A 128 6.20 -9.76 10.91
C ARG A 128 7.47 -10.56 10.66
N ALA A 129 7.61 -11.18 9.47
CA ALA A 129 8.80 -11.95 9.11
C ALA A 129 10.08 -11.07 9.09
N PHE A 130 9.99 -9.85 8.57
CA PHE A 130 11.08 -8.88 8.57
C PHE A 130 11.27 -8.14 9.90
N ARG A 131 10.51 -8.49 10.96
CA ARG A 131 10.56 -7.84 12.29
C ARG A 131 10.31 -6.32 12.22
N ILE A 132 9.50 -5.90 11.25
CA ILE A 132 9.06 -4.51 11.14
C ILE A 132 8.03 -4.27 12.23
N LYS A 133 8.27 -3.25 13.07
CA LYS A 133 7.36 -2.87 14.14
C LYS A 133 6.08 -2.25 13.56
N GLU A 134 4.94 -2.43 14.23
CA GLU A 134 3.67 -1.83 13.79
C GLU A 134 3.73 -0.29 13.75
N ASN A 135 4.55 0.31 14.63
CA ASN A 135 4.79 1.76 14.68
C ASN A 135 5.86 2.22 13.66
N HIS A 136 6.16 1.41 12.65
CA HIS A 136 7.09 1.78 11.59
C HIS A 136 6.47 2.86 10.71
N VAL A 137 7.12 4.01 10.64
CA VAL A 137 6.71 5.13 9.79
C VAL A 137 7.60 5.11 8.55
N GLU A 138 6.97 4.99 7.38
CA GLU A 138 7.67 5.07 6.10
C GLU A 138 8.43 6.40 5.97
N GLY A 139 9.63 6.36 5.41
CA GLY A 139 10.48 7.54 5.25
C GLY A 139 11.20 8.02 6.52
N ALA A 140 10.86 7.51 7.72
CA ALA A 140 11.54 7.85 8.97
C ALA A 140 13.04 7.49 8.99
N ALA A 141 13.50 6.66 8.04
CA ALA A 141 14.92 6.35 7.85
C ALA A 141 15.71 7.54 7.27
N PHE A 142 15.07 8.38 6.46
CA PHE A 142 15.72 9.49 5.75
C PHE A 142 15.69 10.81 6.53
N ASP A 143 14.82 10.93 7.53
CA ASP A 143 14.77 12.10 8.41
C ASP A 143 16.00 12.12 9.36
N ARG A 144 16.93 13.02 9.06
CA ARG A 144 18.22 13.12 9.76
C ARG A 144 18.06 13.49 11.23
N ASP A 145 17.09 14.35 11.56
CA ASP A 145 16.88 14.84 12.92
C ASP A 145 16.17 13.77 13.76
N LEU A 146 15.16 13.11 13.19
CA LEU A 146 14.52 11.97 13.83
C LEU A 146 15.52 10.83 14.10
N GLN A 147 16.45 10.58 13.18
CA GLN A 147 17.49 9.58 13.37
C GLN A 147 18.50 9.97 14.46
N ARG A 148 18.88 11.25 14.56
CA ARG A 148 19.73 11.76 15.64
C ARG A 148 19.06 11.58 17.00
N GLN A 149 17.80 12.01 17.14
CA GLN A 149 17.02 11.84 18.36
C GLN A 149 16.88 10.35 18.76
N ARG A 150 16.63 9.46 17.80
CA ARG A 150 16.56 8.01 18.04
C ARG A 150 17.90 7.42 18.47
N ARG A 151 19.04 7.96 18.02
CA ARG A 151 20.37 7.52 18.46
C ARG A 151 20.66 8.00 19.88
N GLU A 152 20.33 9.25 20.19
CA GLU A 152 20.50 9.80 21.54
C GLU A 152 19.64 9.10 22.58
N LYS A 153 18.34 8.87 22.28
CA LYS A 153 17.45 8.10 23.16
C LYS A 153 18.00 6.71 23.46
N ARG A 154 18.50 5.99 22.44
CA ARG A 154 19.14 4.67 22.61
C ARG A 154 20.42 4.73 23.45
N ARG A 155 21.17 5.83 23.38
CA ARG A 155 22.37 6.03 24.21
C ARG A 155 21.98 6.23 25.68
N ILE A 156 21.04 7.14 25.94
CA ILE A 156 20.53 7.42 27.30
C ILE A 156 19.95 6.16 27.94
N GLU A 157 19.12 5.42 27.21
CA GLU A 157 18.51 4.18 27.71
C GLU A 157 19.56 3.12 28.10
N ARG A 158 20.61 2.97 27.29
CA ARG A 158 21.73 2.07 27.59
C ARG A 158 22.50 2.51 28.84
N ASP A 159 22.77 3.81 28.98
CA ASP A 159 23.49 4.37 30.12
C ASP A 159 22.69 4.20 31.42
N ASP A 160 21.37 4.43 31.37
CA ASP A 160 20.45 4.20 32.48
C ASP A 160 20.35 2.72 32.87
N GLU A 161 20.32 1.81 31.89
CA GLU A 161 20.28 0.38 32.13
C GLU A 161 21.58 -0.11 32.81
N LEU A 162 22.74 0.33 32.33
CA LEU A 162 24.04 0.07 32.98
C LEU A 162 24.06 0.59 34.41
N ARG A 163 23.55 1.80 34.65
CA ARG A 163 23.48 2.39 36.00
C ARG A 163 22.58 1.59 36.93
N ARG A 164 21.47 1.02 36.44
CA ARG A 164 20.58 0.13 37.21
C ARG A 164 21.21 -1.23 37.51
N GLN A 165 22.06 -1.75 36.62
CA GLN A 165 22.73 -3.04 36.80
C GLN A 165 23.94 -2.99 37.75
N GLN A 166 24.67 -1.88 37.81
CA GLN A 166 25.83 -1.70 38.70
C GLN A 166 25.58 -2.05 40.18
N PRO A 167 24.51 -1.58 40.86
CA PRO A 167 24.25 -1.94 42.25
C PRO A 167 23.80 -3.40 42.42
N ARG A 168 23.21 -4.02 41.40
CA ARG A 168 22.82 -5.45 41.44
C ARG A 168 24.06 -6.36 41.37
N GLN A 169 25.02 -6.05 40.51
CA GLN A 169 26.28 -6.81 40.43
C GLN A 169 27.09 -6.70 41.72
N ARG A 170 27.17 -5.52 42.35
CA ARG A 170 27.85 -5.32 43.64
C ARG A 170 27.24 -6.09 44.82
N ARG A 171 25.96 -6.47 44.72
CA ARG A 171 25.28 -7.31 45.72
C ARG A 171 25.55 -8.80 45.48
N ASN A 172 25.54 -9.25 44.23
CA ASN A 172 25.85 -10.64 43.88
C ASN A 172 27.33 -11.05 44.09
N THR A 173 28.26 -10.10 44.15
CA THR A 173 29.70 -10.39 44.39
C THR A 173 30.11 -10.29 45.86
N ARG A 174 29.15 -10.13 46.79
CA ARG A 174 29.39 -9.94 48.24
C ARG A 174 28.93 -11.12 49.11
N ASP A 175 28.40 -12.17 48.49
CA ASP A 175 28.23 -13.52 49.06
C ASP A 175 29.35 -14.43 48.51
#